data_AF-A0A9Y4K9X0-F1
#
_entry.id   AF-A0A9Y4K9X0-F1
#
_cell.length_a   1.000
_cell.length_b   1.000
_cell.length_c   1.000
_cell.angle_alpha   90.00
_cell.angle_beta   90.00
_cell.angle_gamma   90.00
#
_symmetry.space_group_name_H-M   'P 1'
#
loop_
_entity.id
_entity.type
_entity.pdbx_description
1 polymer ?
#
loop_
_entity_poly.entity_id
_entity_poly.type
_entity_poly.pdbx_seq_one_letter_code
_entity_poly.pdbx_strand_id
1 'polypeptide(L)'
;MGTGTEMLSMDDRESPRSRNILRVGLHSLGSALWGDDLSCHDNPRHSHALTTFLYGLRALLRSSLSVAVVTVPSHLIQDRALMGSITRLCDNAIALESFKGSERETNPLYKDYHGLLHVHQVPHLNCLANQLPDHKDLAFKLKRKQFTIERLHLPPDLSETVSRVSRGELAGAAMVASACGSGTSGTKHLDF
;
A
#
# COMPACT_ATOMS: atom_id res chain seq x y z
N MET A 1 1.14 79.08 15.74
CA MET A 1 0.15 78.24 15.03
C MET A 1 0.77 76.90 14.78
N GLY A 2 0.60 75.99 15.74
CA GLY A 2 0.97 74.59 15.58
C GLY A 2 -0.29 73.79 15.33
N THR A 3 -0.23 72.90 14.34
CA THR A 3 -1.01 71.65 14.28
C THR A 3 -0.17 70.69 13.45
N GLY A 4 0.69 69.94 14.15
CA GLY A 4 1.24 68.71 13.60
C GLY A 4 0.13 67.67 13.62
N THR A 5 -0.18 67.11 12.46
CA THR A 5 -1.08 65.96 12.34
C THR A 5 -0.21 64.73 12.24
N GLU A 6 0.09 64.12 13.38
CA GLU A 6 0.65 62.77 13.43
C GLU A 6 -0.43 61.79 12.93
N MET A 7 -0.26 61.26 11.72
CA MET A 7 -0.95 60.04 11.32
C MET A 7 -0.30 58.86 12.03
N LEU A 8 -0.80 58.53 13.22
CA LEU A 8 -0.62 57.22 13.82
C LEU A 8 -1.51 56.23 13.05
N SER A 9 -0.98 55.63 11.99
CA SER A 9 -1.56 54.39 11.45
C SER A 9 -1.28 53.28 12.47
N MET A 10 -2.34 52.90 13.19
CA MET A 10 -2.38 51.80 14.13
C MET A 10 -2.12 50.50 13.35
N ASP A 11 -0.87 50.03 13.39
CA ASP A 11 -0.51 48.68 12.99
C ASP A 11 -1.22 47.72 13.95
N ASP A 12 -2.44 47.29 13.60
CA ASP A 12 -3.08 46.13 14.18
C ASP A 12 -2.24 44.90 13.80
N ARG A 13 -1.17 44.66 14.57
CA ARG A 13 -0.51 43.35 14.62
C ARG A 13 -1.49 42.39 15.28
N GLU A 14 -2.44 41.87 14.50
CA GLU A 14 -3.10 40.61 14.85
C GLU A 14 -1.99 39.59 15.11
N SER A 15 -1.88 39.14 16.36
CA SER A 15 -0.97 38.05 16.69
C SER A 15 -1.27 36.88 15.74
N PRO A 16 -0.25 36.23 15.15
CA PRO A 16 -0.50 35.16 14.21
C PRO A 16 -1.28 34.06 14.92
N ARG A 17 -2.59 33.97 14.65
CA ARG A 17 -3.44 32.92 15.23
C ARG A 17 -2.84 31.59 14.83
N SER A 18 -2.36 30.83 15.81
CA SER A 18 -1.82 29.50 15.58
C SER A 18 -2.91 28.65 14.93
N ARG A 19 -2.71 28.24 13.68
CA ARG A 19 -3.68 27.41 12.98
C ARG A 19 -3.56 25.97 13.50
N ASN A 20 -4.66 25.44 14.04
CA ASN A 20 -4.73 24.07 14.50
C ASN A 20 -5.18 23.15 13.36
N ILE A 21 -4.57 21.97 13.26
CA ILE A 21 -4.96 20.95 12.28
C ILE A 21 -6.09 20.10 12.88
N LEU A 22 -7.25 20.08 12.24
CA LEU A 22 -8.36 19.18 12.62
C LEU A 22 -8.06 17.75 12.14
N ARG A 23 -8.22 16.76 13.01
CA ARG A 23 -8.04 15.33 12.69
C ARG A 23 -9.35 14.60 12.89
N VAL A 24 -9.94 14.11 11.80
CA VAL A 24 -11.22 13.40 11.78
C VAL A 24 -10.95 11.90 11.67
N GLY A 25 -11.54 11.10 12.56
CA GLY A 25 -11.53 9.64 12.48
C GLY A 25 -12.94 9.12 12.24
N LEU A 26 -13.19 8.51 11.08
CA LEU A 26 -14.44 7.84 10.77
C LEU A 26 -14.21 6.33 10.80
N HIS A 27 -14.86 5.65 11.72
CA HIS A 27 -14.65 4.23 11.93
C HIS A 27 -15.77 3.40 11.32
N SER A 28 -15.39 2.32 10.64
CA SER A 28 -16.29 1.29 10.13
C SER A 28 -17.42 1.86 9.26
N LEU A 29 -17.08 2.80 8.38
CA LEU A 29 -18.01 3.43 7.43
C LEU A 29 -18.54 2.35 6.48
N GLY A 30 -19.87 2.27 6.36
CA GLY A 30 -20.52 1.21 5.57
C GLY A 30 -20.64 -0.13 6.30
N SER A 31 -20.42 -0.18 7.61
CA SER A 31 -20.86 -1.31 8.42
C SER A 31 -22.38 -1.31 8.60
N ALA A 32 -22.94 -2.46 8.97
CA ALA A 32 -24.37 -2.61 9.27
C ALA A 32 -24.90 -1.65 10.36
N LEU A 33 -24.02 -1.08 11.20
CA LEU A 33 -24.38 -0.09 12.20
C LEU A 33 -24.89 1.24 11.60
N TRP A 34 -24.53 1.53 10.35
CA TRP A 34 -25.00 2.72 9.63
C TRP A 34 -26.42 2.56 9.08
N GLY A 35 -26.98 1.33 9.13
CA GLY A 35 -28.29 1.03 8.57
C GLY A 35 -28.32 0.94 7.04
N ASP A 36 -27.16 1.12 6.40
CA ASP A 36 -27.00 0.93 4.96
C ASP A 36 -26.78 -0.54 4.66
N ASP A 37 -27.67 -1.17 3.90
CA ASP A 37 -27.38 -2.47 3.30
C ASP A 37 -26.44 -2.25 2.11
N LEU A 38 -25.14 -2.39 2.37
CA LEU A 38 -24.09 -2.45 1.35
C LEU A 38 -23.68 -3.90 1.02
N SER A 39 -24.26 -4.89 1.72
CA SER A 39 -23.76 -6.26 1.80
C SER A 39 -24.63 -7.31 1.11
N CYS A 40 -25.92 -7.06 0.89
CA CYS A 40 -26.84 -8.13 0.47
C CYS A 40 -27.88 -7.73 -0.59
N HIS A 41 -28.10 -6.44 -0.84
CA HIS A 41 -28.88 -5.98 -1.97
C HIS A 41 -28.17 -4.79 -2.61
N ASP A 42 -27.81 -4.90 -3.89
CA ASP A 42 -27.30 -3.79 -4.71
C ASP A 42 -28.37 -2.69 -4.82
N ASN A 43 -28.55 -1.89 -3.77
CA ASN A 43 -29.34 -0.69 -3.86
C ASN A 43 -28.41 0.42 -4.33
N PRO A 44 -28.49 0.83 -5.61
CA PRO A 44 -27.58 1.83 -6.16
C PRO A 44 -27.66 3.17 -5.41
N ARG A 45 -28.74 3.43 -4.67
CA ARG A 45 -28.88 4.63 -3.84
C ARG A 45 -27.88 4.67 -2.68
N HIS A 46 -27.62 3.56 -2.00
CA HIS A 46 -26.68 3.53 -0.87
C HIS A 46 -25.23 3.71 -1.35
N SER A 47 -24.86 3.01 -2.43
CA SER A 47 -23.54 3.17 -3.08
C SER A 47 -23.31 4.61 -3.56
N HIS A 48 -24.33 5.23 -4.16
CA HIS A 48 -24.27 6.63 -4.57
C HIS A 48 -24.17 7.60 -3.38
N ALA A 49 -24.94 7.37 -2.31
CA ALA A 49 -24.89 8.21 -1.11
C ALA A 49 -23.50 8.16 -0.45
N LEU A 50 -22.91 6.97 -0.31
CA LEU A 50 -21.58 6.78 0.25
C LEU A 50 -20.50 7.50 -0.58
N THR A 51 -20.52 7.31 -1.90
CA THR A 51 -19.56 7.98 -2.80
C THR A 51 -19.74 9.49 -2.82
N THR A 52 -20.99 9.98 -2.78
CA THR A 52 -21.30 11.42 -2.67
C THR A 52 -20.80 12.00 -1.35
N PHE A 53 -21.00 11.29 -0.24
CA PHE A 53 -20.48 11.68 1.07
C PHE A 53 -18.95 11.79 1.06
N LEU A 54 -18.25 10.77 0.55
CA LEU A 54 -16.78 10.78 0.47
C LEU A 54 -16.28 11.90 -0.45
N TYR A 55 -16.97 12.17 -1.56
CA TYR A 55 -16.66 13.28 -2.44
C TYR A 55 -16.81 14.64 -1.75
N GLY A 56 -17.92 14.84 -1.02
CA GLY A 56 -18.16 16.05 -0.22
C GLY A 56 -17.12 16.21 0.90
N LEU A 57 -16.82 15.14 1.63
CA LEU A 57 -15.78 15.12 2.66
C LEU A 57 -14.42 15.52 2.07
N ARG A 58 -14.04 14.97 0.92
CA ARG A 58 -12.81 15.32 0.21
C ARG A 58 -12.74 16.81 -0.13
N ALA A 59 -13.85 17.40 -0.60
CA ALA A 59 -13.92 18.82 -0.92
C ALA A 59 -13.73 19.71 0.33
N LEU A 60 -14.33 19.32 1.46
CA LEU A 60 -14.16 20.01 2.74
C LEU A 60 -12.71 19.93 3.25
N LEU A 61 -12.08 18.76 3.15
CA LEU A 61 -10.68 18.57 3.56
C LEU A 61 -9.71 19.38 2.68
N ARG A 62 -10.00 19.53 1.38
CA ARG A 62 -9.18 20.35 0.46
C ARG A 62 -9.25 21.85 0.73
N SER A 63 -10.31 22.32 1.36
CA SER A 63 -10.55 23.74 1.64
C SER A 63 -10.30 24.13 3.10
N SER A 64 -9.88 23.18 3.95
CA SER A 64 -9.64 23.41 5.38
C SER A 64 -8.31 22.84 5.83
N LEU A 65 -7.80 23.30 6.99
CA LEU A 65 -6.60 22.72 7.60
C LEU A 65 -6.98 21.45 8.38
N SER A 66 -7.40 20.42 7.65
CA SER A 66 -7.97 19.20 8.21
C SER A 66 -7.46 17.93 7.52
N VAL A 67 -7.41 16.83 8.26
CA VAL A 67 -7.08 15.49 7.77
C VAL A 67 -8.16 14.52 8.25
N ALA A 68 -8.57 13.58 7.40
CA ALA A 68 -9.46 12.49 7.80
C ALA A 68 -8.84 11.12 7.57
N VAL A 69 -9.09 10.20 8.49
CA VAL A 69 -8.85 8.76 8.33
C VAL A 69 -10.21 8.08 8.36
N VAL A 70 -10.51 7.33 7.30
CA VAL A 70 -11.76 6.59 7.17
C VAL A 70 -11.43 5.11 7.11
N THR A 71 -12.04 4.31 7.99
CA THR A 71 -11.93 2.84 7.92
C THR A 71 -13.22 2.25 7.38
N VAL A 72 -13.09 1.32 6.44
CA VAL A 72 -14.21 0.67 5.74
C VAL A 72 -14.04 -0.85 5.89
N PRO A 73 -15.09 -1.59 6.32
CA PRO A 73 -15.05 -3.05 6.41
C PRO A 73 -15.18 -3.65 4.99
N SER A 74 -14.05 -3.87 4.32
CA SER A 74 -14.02 -4.35 2.93
C SER A 74 -14.74 -5.69 2.71
N HIS A 75 -14.82 -6.56 3.72
CA HIS A 75 -15.52 -7.84 3.65
C HIS A 75 -17.05 -7.70 3.52
N LEU A 76 -17.62 -6.54 3.91
CA LEU A 76 -19.05 -6.26 3.74
C LEU A 76 -19.37 -5.66 2.38
N ILE A 77 -18.38 -5.10 1.67
CA ILE A 77 -18.58 -4.46 0.38
C ILE A 77 -18.05 -5.40 -0.71
N GLN A 78 -18.94 -6.23 -1.25
CA GLN A 78 -18.57 -7.19 -2.29
C GLN A 78 -18.44 -6.54 -3.68
N ASP A 79 -19.10 -5.41 -3.91
CA ASP A 79 -19.00 -4.68 -5.17
C ASP A 79 -17.59 -4.07 -5.37
N ARG A 80 -16.85 -4.66 -6.30
CA ARG A 80 -15.52 -4.20 -6.70
C ARG A 80 -15.55 -2.82 -7.36
N ALA A 81 -16.62 -2.46 -8.06
CA ALA A 81 -16.75 -1.15 -8.70
C ALA A 81 -16.93 -0.04 -7.66
N LEU A 82 -17.75 -0.28 -6.63
CA LEU A 82 -17.88 0.60 -5.48
C LEU A 82 -16.56 0.73 -4.71
N MET A 83 -15.89 -0.38 -4.37
CA MET A 83 -14.59 -0.34 -3.68
C MET A 83 -13.53 0.42 -4.49
N GLY A 84 -13.50 0.24 -5.82
CA GLY A 84 -12.64 1.00 -6.70
C GLY A 84 -12.97 2.50 -6.72
N SER A 85 -14.26 2.85 -6.64
CA SER A 85 -14.71 4.24 -6.56
C SER A 85 -14.32 4.89 -5.24
N ILE A 86 -14.51 4.19 -4.12
CA ILE A 86 -14.05 4.62 -2.78
C ILE A 86 -12.55 4.88 -2.81
N THR A 87 -11.78 3.95 -3.35
CA THR A 87 -10.31 4.07 -3.47
C THR A 87 -9.92 5.35 -4.21
N ARG A 88 -10.51 5.61 -5.39
CA ARG A 88 -10.24 6.81 -6.21
C ARG A 88 -10.64 8.14 -5.55
N LEU A 89 -11.63 8.12 -4.67
CA LEU A 89 -12.08 9.30 -3.93
C LEU A 89 -11.11 9.66 -2.80
N CYS A 90 -10.37 8.70 -2.28
CA CYS A 90 -9.35 8.92 -1.26
C CYS A 90 -8.06 9.47 -1.88
N ASP A 91 -7.29 10.24 -1.10
CA ASP A 91 -5.94 10.65 -1.52
C ASP A 91 -4.90 9.56 -1.25
N ASN A 92 -5.15 8.72 -0.23
CA ASN A 92 -4.37 7.53 0.14
C ASN A 92 -5.32 6.36 0.40
N ALA A 93 -4.94 5.15 -0.03
CA ALA A 93 -5.71 3.95 0.23
C ALA A 93 -4.78 2.78 0.54
N ILE A 94 -4.99 2.19 1.72
CA ILE A 94 -4.32 0.97 2.17
C ILE A 94 -5.37 -0.06 2.57
N ALA A 95 -5.08 -1.34 2.36
CA ALA A 95 -5.91 -2.44 2.81
C ALA A 95 -5.12 -3.36 3.73
N LEU A 96 -5.79 -3.87 4.75
CA LEU A 96 -5.23 -4.87 5.67
C LEU A 96 -5.89 -6.21 5.37
N GLU A 97 -5.06 -7.22 5.12
CA GLU A 97 -5.48 -8.61 4.94
C GLU A 97 -5.00 -9.41 6.14
N SER A 98 -5.93 -9.97 6.92
CA SER A 98 -5.59 -10.81 8.08
C SER A 98 -5.26 -12.24 7.64
N PHE A 99 -4.22 -12.83 8.24
CA PHE A 99 -3.91 -14.25 8.06
C PHE A 99 -4.83 -15.17 8.85
N LYS A 100 -5.47 -14.66 9.91
CA LYS A 100 -6.39 -15.44 10.75
C LYS A 100 -7.48 -16.09 9.90
N GLY A 101 -7.61 -17.42 9.98
CA GLY A 101 -8.59 -18.20 9.23
C GLY A 101 -8.22 -18.43 7.76
N SER A 102 -7.00 -18.12 7.35
CA SER A 102 -6.48 -18.40 6.00
C SER A 102 -5.41 -19.49 6.04
N GLU A 103 -5.11 -20.09 4.88
CA GLU A 103 -4.00 -21.04 4.74
C GLU A 103 -2.63 -20.44 5.09
N ARG A 104 -2.51 -19.10 5.08
CA ARG A 104 -1.27 -18.39 5.42
C ARG A 104 -0.98 -18.43 6.91
N GLU A 105 -1.96 -18.70 7.77
CA GLU A 105 -1.78 -18.80 9.22
C GLU A 105 -0.87 -19.97 9.61
N THR A 106 -0.91 -21.07 8.86
CA THR A 106 -0.12 -22.28 9.15
C THR A 106 1.26 -22.28 8.49
N ASN A 107 1.53 -21.33 7.60
CA ASN A 107 2.79 -21.27 6.87
C ASN A 107 3.92 -20.73 7.76
N PRO A 108 5.02 -21.49 7.95
CA PRO A 108 6.16 -21.05 8.77
C PRO A 108 6.77 -19.71 8.35
N LEU A 109 6.66 -19.34 7.08
CA LEU A 109 7.12 -18.05 6.55
C LEU A 109 6.43 -16.86 7.22
N TYR A 110 5.17 -17.02 7.62
CA TYR A 110 4.33 -15.94 8.14
C TYR A 110 4.16 -15.97 9.66
N LYS A 111 4.86 -16.87 10.37
CA LYS A 111 4.67 -17.12 11.82
C LYS A 111 4.75 -15.87 12.71
N ASP A 112 5.53 -14.88 12.31
CA ASP A 112 5.80 -13.66 13.07
C ASP A 112 4.86 -12.49 12.70
N TYR A 113 3.94 -12.71 11.76
CA TYR A 113 3.06 -11.70 11.17
C TYR A 113 1.58 -12.05 11.35
N HIS A 114 0.73 -11.03 11.42
CA HIS A 114 -0.73 -11.23 11.52
C HIS A 114 -1.45 -11.01 10.19
N GLY A 115 -0.77 -10.47 9.19
CA GLY A 115 -1.39 -10.17 7.90
C GLY A 115 -0.51 -9.35 6.96
N LEU A 116 -1.05 -9.07 5.78
CA LEU A 116 -0.45 -8.20 4.76
C LEU A 116 -1.06 -6.81 4.78
N LEU A 117 -0.26 -5.84 4.38
CA LEU A 117 -0.68 -4.47 4.11
C LEU A 117 -0.52 -4.19 2.62
N HIS A 118 -1.63 -3.96 1.94
CA HIS A 118 -1.65 -3.61 0.52
C HIS A 118 -1.74 -2.10 0.37
N VAL A 119 -0.83 -1.50 -0.38
CA VAL A 119 -0.90 -0.08 -0.74
C VAL A 119 -1.57 0.05 -2.10
N HIS A 120 -2.82 0.52 -2.13
CA HIS A 120 -3.58 0.70 -3.36
C HIS A 120 -3.35 2.07 -3.99
N GLN A 121 -3.22 3.10 -3.16
CA GLN A 121 -3.03 4.47 -3.63
C GLN A 121 -2.19 5.27 -2.63
N VAL A 122 -1.24 6.03 -3.18
CA VAL A 122 -0.42 7.00 -2.44
C VAL A 122 -0.65 8.39 -3.05
N PRO A 123 -0.37 9.48 -2.31
CA PRO A 123 -0.72 10.81 -2.76
C PRO A 123 0.36 11.32 -3.73
N HIS A 124 -0.06 11.93 -4.83
CA HIS A 124 0.84 12.55 -5.78
C HIS A 124 1.19 13.97 -5.30
N LEU A 125 1.94 14.08 -4.22
CA LEU A 125 2.40 15.39 -3.73
C LEU A 125 3.58 15.85 -4.58
N ASN A 126 3.38 16.88 -5.40
CA ASN A 126 4.42 17.54 -6.19
C ASN A 126 5.23 16.62 -7.13
N CYS A 127 4.68 15.47 -7.51
CA CYS A 127 5.31 14.50 -8.39
C CYS A 127 4.44 14.28 -9.63
N LEU A 128 5.04 14.34 -10.81
CA LEU A 128 4.37 14.03 -12.09
C LEU A 128 4.11 12.52 -12.25
N ALA A 129 4.83 11.67 -11.53
CA ALA A 129 4.71 10.23 -11.56
C ALA A 129 4.45 9.66 -10.15
N ASN A 130 3.59 8.65 -10.08
CA ASN A 130 3.31 7.91 -8.86
C ASN A 130 4.51 7.05 -8.50
N GLN A 131 5.19 7.33 -7.38
CA GLN A 131 6.23 6.46 -6.83
C GLN A 131 5.57 5.47 -5.87
N LEU A 132 4.75 4.55 -6.41
CA LEU A 132 4.30 3.42 -5.62
C LEU A 132 5.52 2.52 -5.38
N PRO A 133 5.80 2.07 -4.13
CA PRO A 133 6.91 1.17 -3.88
C PRO A 133 6.78 -0.09 -4.74
N ASP A 134 7.84 -0.48 -5.44
CA ASP A 134 7.86 -1.73 -6.22
C ASP A 134 7.65 -2.96 -5.32
N HIS A 135 8.07 -2.87 -4.06
CA HIS A 135 7.91 -3.93 -3.07
C HIS A 135 6.49 -3.92 -2.49
N LYS A 136 5.64 -4.82 -3.01
CA LYS A 136 4.27 -5.04 -2.53
C LYS A 136 4.19 -5.96 -1.31
N ASP A 137 5.32 -6.48 -0.86
CA ASP A 137 5.39 -7.49 0.20
C ASP A 137 5.48 -6.82 1.59
N LEU A 138 4.50 -5.99 1.94
CA LEU A 138 4.42 -5.42 3.28
C LEU A 138 3.58 -6.32 4.17
N ALA A 139 4.12 -6.70 5.32
CA ALA A 139 3.41 -7.42 6.35
C ALA A 139 3.31 -6.59 7.62
N PHE A 140 2.22 -6.77 8.35
CA PHE A 140 2.03 -6.13 9.64
C PHE A 140 2.05 -7.13 10.78
N LYS A 141 2.59 -6.71 11.91
CA LYS A 141 2.51 -7.42 13.18
C LYS A 141 2.10 -6.46 14.29
N LEU A 142 1.30 -6.97 15.22
CA LEU A 142 0.75 -6.24 16.34
C LEU A 142 1.27 -6.91 17.61
N LYS A 143 2.23 -6.28 18.28
CA LYS A 143 2.77 -6.73 19.56
C LYS A 143 2.28 -5.80 20.65
N ARG A 144 1.52 -6.28 21.65
CA ARG A 144 0.99 -5.52 22.81
C ARG A 144 0.52 -4.08 22.54
N LYS A 145 1.43 -3.10 22.44
CA LYS A 145 1.15 -1.67 22.19
C LYS A 145 1.87 -1.12 20.93
N GLN A 146 2.32 -1.98 20.03
CA GLN A 146 3.11 -1.63 18.86
C GLN A 146 2.54 -2.32 17.61
N PHE A 147 2.09 -1.51 16.66
CA PHE A 147 1.78 -1.94 15.31
C PHE A 147 2.99 -1.66 14.43
N THR A 148 3.56 -2.70 13.81
CA THR A 148 4.78 -2.61 12.99
C THR A 148 4.47 -3.07 11.59
N ILE A 149 4.95 -2.32 10.58
CA ILE A 149 4.87 -2.68 9.17
C ILE A 149 6.30 -2.93 8.70
N GLU A 150 6.57 -4.09 8.11
CA GLU A 150 7.89 -4.51 7.66
C GLU A 150 7.78 -5.11 6.26
N ARG A 151 8.89 -5.10 5.52
CA ARG A 151 8.99 -5.86 4.27
C ARG A 151 9.16 -7.33 4.59
N LEU A 152 8.41 -8.19 3.92
CA LEU A 152 8.64 -9.63 3.97
C LEU A 152 9.95 -9.93 3.25
N HIS A 153 10.83 -10.63 3.95
CA HIS A 153 12.03 -11.19 3.36
C HIS A 153 11.77 -12.68 3.19
N LEU A 154 11.87 -13.16 1.96
CA LEU A 154 11.94 -14.60 1.73
C LEU A 154 13.23 -15.10 2.40
N PRO A 155 13.18 -16.25 3.09
CA PRO A 155 14.40 -16.88 3.57
C PRO A 155 15.31 -17.14 2.36
N PRO A 156 16.63 -16.91 2.50
CA PRO A 156 17.57 -17.19 1.42
C PRO A 156 17.43 -18.66 1.00
N ASP A 157 17.26 -18.91 -0.29
CA ASP A 157 17.25 -20.27 -0.85
C ASP A 157 18.63 -20.90 -0.60
N LEU A 158 18.71 -21.82 0.35
CA LEU A 158 19.93 -22.59 0.65
C LEU A 158 20.01 -23.88 -0.19
N SER A 159 19.44 -23.89 -1.40
CA SER A 159 19.32 -25.08 -2.25
C SER A 159 20.39 -25.20 -3.33
N GLU A 160 21.43 -24.37 -3.35
CA GLU A 160 22.58 -24.53 -4.26
C GLU A 160 23.86 -25.02 -3.56
N THR A 161 24.11 -26.32 -3.73
CA THR A 161 25.43 -26.99 -3.77
C THR A 161 26.36 -26.95 -2.54
N VAL A 162 26.24 -28.00 -1.71
CA VAL A 162 27.43 -28.69 -1.15
C VAL A 162 27.30 -30.20 -1.41
N SER A 163 27.29 -30.57 -2.69
CA SER A 163 27.72 -31.90 -3.12
C SER A 163 28.98 -31.73 -3.98
N ARG A 164 30.05 -31.22 -3.36
CA ARG A 164 31.41 -31.51 -3.83
C ARG A 164 31.93 -32.65 -2.98
N VAL A 165 31.53 -33.86 -3.36
CA VAL A 165 32.21 -35.09 -2.96
C VAL A 165 33.70 -34.89 -3.24
N SER A 166 34.49 -34.96 -2.18
CA SER A 166 35.93 -35.12 -2.24
C SER A 166 36.27 -36.35 -3.06
N ARG A 167 36.85 -36.16 -4.24
CA ARG A 167 37.56 -37.24 -4.93
C ARG A 167 38.98 -36.76 -5.17
N GLY A 168 39.88 -37.36 -4.39
CA GLY A 168 41.30 -37.11 -4.43
C GLY A 168 41.92 -37.44 -5.79
N GLU A 169 43.13 -36.92 -5.95
CA GLU A 169 44.09 -37.30 -6.98
C GLU A 169 44.05 -38.80 -7.26
N LEU A 170 44.02 -39.18 -8.54
CA LEU A 170 44.93 -40.15 -9.14
C LEU A 170 44.70 -40.18 -10.66
N ALA A 171 45.82 -40.09 -11.38
CA ALA A 171 45.94 -40.03 -12.82
C ALA A 171 45.61 -41.37 -13.52
N GLY A 172 45.24 -41.29 -14.81
CA GLY A 172 45.46 -42.36 -15.78
C GLY A 172 44.22 -42.81 -16.57
N ALA A 173 44.20 -42.43 -17.86
CA ALA A 173 43.71 -43.13 -19.07
C ALA A 173 42.39 -43.95 -19.06
N ALA A 174 41.64 -44.16 -20.15
CA ALA A 174 41.38 -43.55 -21.44
C ALA A 174 40.30 -44.46 -22.11
N MET A 175 39.35 -43.85 -22.85
CA MET A 175 38.54 -44.43 -23.96
C MET A 175 37.39 -45.41 -23.55
N VAL A 176 36.20 -45.49 -24.19
CA VAL A 176 35.81 -45.39 -25.61
C VAL A 176 34.32 -44.95 -25.79
N ALA A 177 34.09 -44.21 -26.89
CA ALA A 177 32.92 -43.84 -27.74
C ALA A 177 31.54 -44.59 -27.61
N SER A 178 30.38 -44.11 -28.13
CA SER A 178 30.13 -43.63 -29.51
C SER A 178 28.70 -43.07 -29.77
N ALA A 179 28.63 -42.09 -30.71
CA ALA A 179 27.61 -41.67 -31.72
C ALA A 179 26.14 -41.36 -31.31
N CYS A 180 25.40 -40.39 -31.89
CA CYS A 180 25.30 -39.83 -33.26
C CYS A 180 24.67 -38.40 -33.21
N GLY A 181 25.21 -37.35 -33.87
CA GLY A 181 24.97 -36.93 -35.26
C GLY A 181 23.75 -35.98 -35.39
N SER A 182 23.88 -34.65 -35.49
CA SER A 182 23.87 -33.80 -36.70
C SER A 182 23.41 -32.38 -36.26
N GLY A 183 23.75 -31.20 -36.78
CA GLY A 183 24.58 -30.70 -37.86
C GLY A 183 24.10 -29.27 -38.23
N THR A 184 25.04 -28.31 -38.35
CA THR A 184 24.91 -26.96 -38.97
C THR A 184 24.05 -25.92 -38.23
N SER A 185 24.21 -24.60 -38.31
CA SER A 185 25.26 -23.63 -38.69
C SER A 185 24.55 -22.27 -38.53
N GLY A 186 25.21 -21.23 -38.02
CA GLY A 186 24.63 -19.88 -38.11
C GLY A 186 25.04 -18.91 -37.01
N THR A 187 26.30 -18.50 -37.03
CA THR A 187 26.77 -17.30 -36.33
C THR A 187 26.11 -16.05 -36.92
N LYS A 188 25.43 -15.23 -36.11
CA LYS A 188 25.25 -13.81 -36.41
C LYS A 188 25.49 -12.98 -35.15
N HIS A 189 26.66 -12.37 -35.19
CA HIS A 189 27.12 -11.22 -34.43
C HIS A 189 26.16 -10.04 -34.62
N LEU A 190 25.73 -9.41 -33.52
CA LEU A 190 24.99 -8.16 -33.52
C LEU A 190 25.76 -7.18 -32.63
N ASP A 191 26.38 -6.19 -33.26
CA ASP A 191 26.83 -4.96 -32.61
C ASP A 191 25.77 -3.86 -32.85
N PHE A 192 25.68 -2.94 -31.89
CA PHE A 192 24.77 -1.80 -31.82
C PHE A 192 24.84 -0.85 -33.04
#